data_AF-A0A2Z6MV67-F1
#
_entry.id   AF-A0A2Z6MV67-F1
#
_cell.length_a   1.000
_cell.length_b   1.000
_cell.length_c   1.000
_cell.angle_alpha   90.00
_cell.angle_beta   90.00
_cell.angle_gamma   90.00
#
_symmetry.space_group_name_H-M   'P 1'
#
loop_
_entity.id
_entity.type
_entity.pdbx_description
1 polymer ?
#
loop_
_entity_poly.entity_id
_entity_poly.type
_entity_poly.pdbx_seq_one_letter_code
_entity_poly.pdbx_strand_id
1 'polypeptide(L)'
;MLSESDIQQASLPPRGWNSYDAFSWIISEQEFFQNAELISQRLRVHGYEYVVVDYLWYRKKVPGAYSNSLGFDVIDEWGRMLPDPGRWPSSNGGKGFSEVARKGGAYTEGGRVWRAKDIAIPERSCAWMSNGFMSVNTKLGAGRAFLRSLYEQYAAWGVDLVKHDCVFGADLDLNEITYVSEILSQINRPFVYSLSPGTSVTPTLAKDVSGLVNMYRITGDDWDTWGDVKAHFNIARDLSTANMIGAKGLKGRSWPDLDMLPFGWLTDAGSNEGPHRYCRLTLEEKRSQMTLWAFAKSPLMYGGDFPYVTSSKNSKSKYHHQIGKPKRSTKGKKRIHSLRFIRCTESKASGWSVENLNQNLERICWKGSLENEQQNPFCVHKRELQYQLDGKGMYQEDYRGKHQLFATNQMRVCLDGSPKRKVTSKEHKRGSFSPCRMDSNQIWELKSNGTLVNSYSGLCATVNYIEANVGSGGVRSWIATGRRGEVYLAFFNLSDEQKTRIYAKTSFLAKVLPDRRINSCQGKEVWSGKNVVTTQGTIAMDVEVHGCALFVLYCS
;
A
#
# COMPACT_ATOMS: atom_id res chain seq x y z
N MET A 1 -7.42 33.03 26.17
CA MET A 1 -6.99 32.82 24.78
C MET A 1 -5.60 32.25 24.83
N LEU A 2 -5.35 31.09 24.22
CA LEU A 2 -3.97 30.64 24.00
C LEU A 2 -3.30 31.65 23.08
N SER A 3 -2.05 32.01 23.36
CA SER A 3 -1.27 32.83 22.44
C SER A 3 -1.12 32.08 21.10
N GLU A 4 -1.11 32.78 19.95
CA GLU A 4 -0.89 32.12 18.64
C GLU A 4 0.45 31.34 18.61
N SER A 5 1.38 31.61 19.54
CA SER A 5 2.62 30.87 19.74
C SER A 5 2.47 29.47 20.36
N ASP A 6 1.29 29.07 20.85
CA ASP A 6 1.06 27.77 21.51
C ASP A 6 0.32 26.73 20.66
N ILE A 7 0.00 27.02 19.39
CA ILE A 7 -0.73 26.07 18.51
C ILE A 7 0.23 24.95 18.08
N GLN A 8 0.13 23.80 18.73
CA GLN A 8 0.87 22.60 18.35
C GLN A 8 0.34 22.05 17.01
N GLN A 9 1.17 22.11 15.96
CA GLN A 9 0.86 21.57 14.64
C GLN A 9 0.66 20.05 14.73
N ALA A 10 -0.39 19.55 14.05
CA ALA A 10 -0.74 18.14 14.04
C ALA A 10 -0.75 17.50 15.45
N SER A 11 -1.29 18.19 16.45
CA SER A 11 -1.40 17.65 17.83
C SER A 11 -2.16 16.31 17.90
N LEU A 12 -3.00 16.05 16.90
CA LEU A 12 -3.61 14.76 16.56
C LEU A 12 -3.21 14.37 15.13
N PRO A 13 -3.26 13.07 14.77
CA PRO A 13 -3.03 12.65 13.39
C PRO A 13 -3.98 13.39 12.44
N PRO A 14 -3.47 14.01 11.36
CA PRO A 14 -4.30 14.69 10.36
C PRO A 14 -5.40 13.78 9.82
N ARG A 15 -6.59 14.34 9.57
CA ARG A 15 -7.72 13.62 8.96
C ARG A 15 -8.30 14.45 7.83
N GLY A 16 -8.61 13.79 6.74
CA GLY A 16 -9.04 14.49 5.54
C GLY A 16 -9.34 13.56 4.40
N TRP A 17 -9.19 14.13 3.22
CA TRP A 17 -9.38 13.48 1.94
C TRP A 17 -8.24 13.84 1.01
N ASN A 18 -7.90 12.90 0.14
CA ASN A 18 -6.89 13.07 -0.87
C ASN A 18 -7.43 12.52 -2.20
N SER A 19 -7.21 13.27 -3.29
CA SER A 19 -7.78 12.94 -4.60
C SER A 19 -7.15 11.74 -5.31
N TYR A 20 -5.99 11.22 -4.87
CA TYR A 20 -5.22 10.24 -5.63
C TYR A 20 -5.97 8.94 -5.94
N ASP A 21 -6.55 8.26 -4.94
CA ASP A 21 -7.14 6.93 -5.21
C ASP A 21 -8.36 7.01 -6.13
N ALA A 22 -9.10 8.12 -6.13
CA ALA A 22 -10.27 8.35 -6.97
C ALA A 22 -9.94 8.95 -8.35
N PHE A 23 -9.01 9.89 -8.39
CA PHE A 23 -8.76 10.74 -9.55
C PHE A 23 -7.33 10.66 -10.08
N SER A 24 -6.44 9.87 -9.47
CA SER A 24 -5.03 9.74 -9.88
C SER A 24 -4.37 11.11 -10.01
N TRP A 25 -4.14 11.60 -11.23
CA TRP A 25 -3.54 12.92 -11.50
C TRP A 25 -4.50 13.91 -12.18
N ILE A 26 -5.73 13.49 -12.48
CA ILE A 26 -6.63 14.15 -13.43
C ILE A 26 -7.73 15.01 -12.81
N ILE A 27 -7.76 15.14 -11.48
CA ILE A 27 -8.81 15.89 -10.78
C ILE A 27 -8.97 17.31 -11.33
N SER A 28 -10.23 17.75 -11.44
CA SER A 28 -10.64 19.12 -11.77
C SER A 28 -11.04 19.93 -10.54
N GLU A 29 -11.03 21.26 -10.67
CA GLU A 29 -11.48 22.19 -9.64
C GLU A 29 -12.92 21.92 -9.18
N GLN A 30 -13.81 21.57 -10.11
CA GLN A 30 -15.21 21.25 -9.77
C GLN A 30 -15.31 20.00 -8.89
N GLU A 31 -14.63 18.91 -9.25
CA GLU A 31 -14.61 17.66 -8.48
C GLU A 31 -13.99 17.87 -7.09
N PHE A 32 -12.94 18.69 -7.01
CA PHE A 32 -12.31 19.07 -5.75
C PHE A 32 -13.29 19.80 -4.83
N PHE A 33 -13.96 20.85 -5.31
CA PHE A 33 -14.91 21.61 -4.49
C PHE A 33 -16.10 20.77 -4.03
N GLN A 34 -16.62 19.88 -4.89
CA GLN A 34 -17.71 18.97 -4.50
C GLN A 34 -17.30 18.04 -3.35
N ASN A 35 -16.10 17.46 -3.41
CA ASN A 35 -15.58 16.63 -2.33
C ASN A 35 -15.35 17.45 -1.05
N ALA A 36 -14.73 18.63 -1.17
CA ALA A 36 -14.47 19.51 -0.04
C ALA A 36 -15.75 19.96 0.68
N GLU A 37 -16.80 20.29 -0.07
CA GLU A 37 -18.10 20.64 0.49
C GLU A 37 -18.71 19.46 1.27
N LEU A 38 -18.70 18.25 0.71
CA LEU A 38 -19.24 17.05 1.36
C LEU A 38 -18.48 16.69 2.65
N ILE A 39 -17.16 16.83 2.66
CA ILE A 39 -16.33 16.61 3.84
C ILE A 39 -16.64 17.66 4.91
N SER A 40 -16.71 18.93 4.53
CA SER A 40 -17.05 20.03 5.43
C SER A 40 -18.42 19.83 6.08
N GLN A 41 -19.42 19.42 5.29
CA GLN A 41 -20.78 19.19 5.78
C GLN A 41 -20.93 17.93 6.64
N ARG A 42 -20.24 16.83 6.31
CA ARG A 42 -20.51 15.51 6.90
C ARG A 42 -19.45 15.02 7.88
N LEU A 43 -18.18 15.38 7.68
CA LEU A 43 -17.05 14.79 8.39
C LEU A 43 -16.28 15.79 9.26
N ARG A 44 -16.51 17.10 9.08
CA ARG A 44 -15.90 18.14 9.93
C ARG A 44 -16.16 17.93 11.42
N VAL A 45 -17.39 17.55 11.78
CA VAL A 45 -17.77 17.23 13.18
C VAL A 45 -17.04 16.01 13.75
N HIS A 46 -16.45 15.19 12.88
CA HIS A 46 -15.63 14.02 13.24
C HIS A 46 -14.11 14.31 13.13
N GLY A 47 -13.75 15.58 12.92
CA GLY A 47 -12.37 16.07 12.87
C GLY A 47 -11.68 15.92 11.52
N TYR A 48 -12.40 15.70 10.43
CA TYR A 48 -11.84 15.77 9.08
C TYR A 48 -11.75 17.24 8.64
N GLU A 49 -10.54 17.70 8.37
CA GLU A 49 -10.25 19.12 8.15
C GLU A 49 -9.35 19.40 6.94
N TYR A 50 -8.68 18.38 6.39
CA TYR A 50 -7.83 18.54 5.20
C TYR A 50 -8.53 18.04 3.93
N VAL A 51 -8.36 18.79 2.84
CA VAL A 51 -8.64 18.35 1.47
C VAL A 51 -7.39 18.55 0.62
N VAL A 52 -6.86 17.46 0.08
CA VAL A 52 -5.53 17.42 -0.53
C VAL A 52 -5.66 17.13 -2.01
N VAL A 53 -5.08 18.00 -2.84
CA VAL A 53 -4.94 17.80 -4.28
C VAL A 53 -3.64 17.04 -4.54
N ASP A 54 -3.80 15.86 -5.11
CA ASP A 54 -2.75 14.88 -5.39
C ASP A 54 -2.97 14.35 -6.81
N TYR A 55 -1.97 14.09 -7.64
CA TYR A 55 -0.70 14.79 -7.84
C TYR A 55 -0.73 15.35 -9.28
N LEU A 56 0.33 16.03 -9.71
CA LEU A 56 0.41 16.67 -11.05
C LEU A 56 -0.70 17.68 -11.35
N TRP A 57 -1.22 18.42 -10.37
CA TRP A 57 -2.23 19.48 -10.60
C TRP A 57 -1.80 20.57 -11.60
N TYR A 58 -0.50 20.67 -11.90
CA TYR A 58 0.09 21.54 -12.92
C TYR A 58 0.23 20.92 -14.32
N ARG A 59 0.03 19.60 -14.49
CA ARG A 59 0.16 18.95 -15.80
C ARG A 59 -1.10 19.15 -16.65
N LYS A 60 -0.96 19.58 -17.90
CA LYS A 60 -2.09 19.74 -18.81
C LYS A 60 -2.77 18.40 -19.09
N LYS A 61 -4.09 18.32 -18.84
CA LYS A 61 -4.91 17.16 -19.24
C LYS A 61 -5.41 17.35 -20.68
N VAL A 62 -4.55 17.02 -21.64
CA VAL A 62 -4.82 17.12 -23.09
C VAL A 62 -4.58 15.79 -23.79
N PRO A 63 -5.12 15.56 -25.00
CA PRO A 63 -4.85 14.32 -25.75
C PRO A 63 -3.36 14.01 -25.85
N GLY A 64 -2.95 12.81 -25.45
CA GLY A 64 -1.56 12.35 -25.43
C GLY A 64 -0.81 12.57 -24.11
N ALA A 65 -1.33 13.37 -23.18
CA ALA A 65 -0.75 13.54 -21.85
C ALA A 65 -1.13 12.37 -20.91
N TYR A 66 -0.19 11.96 -20.06
CA TYR A 66 -0.30 10.94 -19.04
C TYR A 66 0.67 11.24 -17.88
N SER A 67 0.63 10.41 -16.83
CA SER A 67 1.34 10.65 -15.56
C SER A 67 2.88 10.75 -15.66
N ASN A 68 3.52 10.30 -16.74
CA ASN A 68 4.97 10.41 -16.95
C ASN A 68 5.31 11.11 -18.28
N SER A 69 4.43 11.97 -18.78
CA SER A 69 4.67 12.75 -20.00
C SER A 69 5.64 13.91 -19.76
N LEU A 70 6.47 14.17 -20.76
CA LEU A 70 7.35 15.33 -20.82
C LEU A 70 6.67 16.48 -21.58
N GLY A 71 6.87 17.72 -21.12
CA GLY A 71 6.51 18.93 -21.89
C GLY A 71 5.06 19.42 -21.73
N PHE A 72 4.26 18.78 -20.86
CA PHE A 72 2.87 19.17 -20.60
C PHE A 72 2.69 19.96 -19.30
N ASP A 73 3.75 20.21 -18.54
CA ASP A 73 3.67 20.88 -17.24
C ASP A 73 3.54 22.40 -17.42
N VAL A 74 2.63 23.00 -16.64
CA VAL A 74 2.47 24.46 -16.56
C VAL A 74 3.45 24.97 -15.51
N ILE A 75 4.44 25.73 -15.97
CA ILE A 75 5.54 26.23 -15.16
C ILE A 75 5.66 27.73 -15.43
N ASP A 76 5.90 28.52 -14.40
CA ASP A 76 6.17 29.95 -14.52
C ASP A 76 7.61 30.22 -15.01
N GLU A 77 7.90 31.50 -15.24
CA GLU A 77 9.23 31.96 -15.66
C GLU A 77 10.36 31.67 -14.63
N TRP A 78 10.02 31.31 -13.39
CA TRP A 78 10.93 30.93 -12.28
C TRP A 78 11.20 29.43 -12.20
N GLY A 79 10.54 28.62 -13.04
CA GLY A 79 10.61 27.17 -12.94
C GLY A 79 9.67 26.57 -11.88
N ARG A 80 8.73 27.36 -11.33
CA ARG A 80 7.75 26.89 -10.34
C ARG A 80 6.47 26.42 -11.03
N MET A 81 5.90 25.35 -10.54
CA MET A 81 4.69 24.75 -11.10
C MET A 81 3.46 25.61 -10.80
N LEU A 82 2.59 25.81 -11.80
CA LEU A 82 1.30 26.51 -11.67
C LEU A 82 0.13 25.58 -12.02
N PRO A 83 -1.07 25.75 -11.44
CA PRO A 83 -2.20 24.90 -11.75
C PRO A 83 -2.58 24.95 -13.23
N ASP A 84 -2.84 23.78 -13.82
CA ASP A 84 -3.31 23.66 -15.21
C ASP A 84 -4.61 24.46 -15.39
N PRO A 85 -4.63 25.56 -16.16
CA PRO A 85 -5.81 26.42 -16.29
C PRO A 85 -7.01 25.72 -16.94
N GLY A 86 -6.79 24.62 -17.66
CA GLY A 86 -7.88 23.79 -18.21
C GLY A 86 -8.62 23.00 -17.13
N ARG A 87 -7.93 22.60 -16.05
CA ARG A 87 -8.50 21.88 -14.91
C ARG A 87 -8.83 22.78 -13.73
N TRP A 88 -8.15 23.91 -13.63
CA TRP A 88 -8.30 24.93 -12.60
C TRP A 88 -8.62 26.29 -13.24
N PRO A 89 -9.84 26.48 -13.79
CA PRO A 89 -10.21 27.74 -14.45
C PRO A 89 -9.98 29.00 -13.60
N SER A 90 -10.04 28.90 -12.27
CA SER A 90 -9.73 30.01 -11.37
C SER A 90 -8.28 30.49 -11.41
N SER A 91 -7.34 29.67 -11.92
CA SER A 91 -5.92 30.03 -12.08
C SER A 91 -5.65 30.88 -13.34
N ASN A 92 -6.63 31.04 -14.24
CA ASN A 92 -6.47 31.74 -15.51
C ASN A 92 -5.98 33.19 -15.35
N GLY A 93 -5.07 33.60 -16.23
CA GLY A 93 -4.47 34.95 -16.23
C GLY A 93 -3.43 35.17 -15.12
N GLY A 94 -2.86 34.09 -14.57
CA GLY A 94 -1.89 34.18 -13.48
C GLY A 94 -2.51 34.63 -12.15
N LYS A 95 -3.83 34.52 -12.02
CA LYS A 95 -4.62 34.93 -10.85
C LYS A 95 -4.53 33.94 -9.67
N GLY A 96 -3.32 33.45 -9.40
CA GLY A 96 -2.86 33.46 -8.00
C GLY A 96 -2.53 34.91 -7.58
N PHE A 97 -1.97 35.14 -6.38
CA PHE A 97 -1.69 36.52 -5.93
C PHE A 97 -0.73 37.27 -6.86
N SER A 98 -1.31 38.23 -7.59
CA SER A 98 -0.79 38.95 -8.75
C SER A 98 0.29 39.99 -8.46
N GLU A 99 0.88 40.00 -7.26
CA GLU A 99 2.00 40.90 -6.91
C GLU A 99 3.38 40.22 -6.85
N VAL A 100 3.45 38.89 -6.77
CA VAL A 100 4.74 38.18 -6.73
C VAL A 100 5.27 37.86 -8.13
N ALA A 101 4.38 37.66 -9.11
CA ALA A 101 4.72 37.38 -10.50
C ALA A 101 5.28 38.60 -11.28
N ARG A 102 5.32 39.80 -10.67
CA ARG A 102 5.79 41.03 -11.35
C ARG A 102 7.25 41.38 -11.07
N LYS A 103 7.99 40.56 -10.30
CA LYS A 103 9.37 40.85 -9.87
C LYS A 103 10.39 39.82 -10.36
N GLY A 104 10.11 39.21 -11.49
CA GLY A 104 10.88 38.10 -11.96
C GLY A 104 12.16 38.42 -12.75
N GLY A 105 13.34 38.32 -12.11
CA GLY A 105 14.66 38.27 -12.77
C GLY A 105 15.50 37.09 -12.26
N ALA A 106 16.35 36.49 -13.13
CA ALA A 106 17.10 35.26 -12.83
C ALA A 106 17.87 35.34 -11.49
N TYR A 107 17.88 34.25 -10.72
CA TYR A 107 18.60 34.24 -9.43
C TYR A 107 20.09 34.49 -9.68
N THR A 108 20.59 35.59 -9.11
CA THR A 108 21.98 36.01 -9.25
C THR A 108 22.66 35.98 -7.90
N GLU A 109 23.74 35.21 -7.78
CA GLU A 109 24.57 35.12 -6.58
C GLU A 109 26.03 35.24 -7.01
N GLY A 110 26.77 36.18 -6.41
CA GLY A 110 28.18 36.42 -6.76
C GLY A 110 28.42 36.79 -8.24
N GLY A 111 27.44 37.42 -8.91
CA GLY A 111 27.50 37.77 -10.33
C GLY A 111 27.20 36.63 -11.30
N ARG A 112 26.95 35.39 -10.82
CA ARG A 112 26.52 34.27 -11.63
C ARG A 112 25.01 34.22 -11.74
N VAL A 113 24.51 34.04 -12.96
CA VAL A 113 23.09 33.74 -13.25
C VAL A 113 22.86 32.23 -13.17
N TRP A 114 21.94 31.80 -12.31
CA TRP A 114 21.58 30.40 -12.13
C TRP A 114 20.30 30.02 -12.89
N ARG A 115 20.27 28.81 -13.46
CA ARG A 115 19.11 28.22 -14.14
C ARG A 115 18.72 26.88 -13.50
N ALA A 116 17.51 26.39 -13.77
CA ALA A 116 17.01 25.12 -13.24
C ALA A 116 18.00 23.95 -13.44
N LYS A 117 18.59 23.85 -14.63
CA LYS A 117 19.60 22.81 -14.95
C LYS A 117 20.86 22.85 -14.06
N ASP A 118 21.19 24.02 -13.51
CA ASP A 118 22.41 24.21 -12.70
C ASP A 118 22.20 23.79 -11.23
N ILE A 119 20.94 23.67 -10.81
CA ILE A 119 20.54 23.28 -9.46
C ILE A 119 19.89 21.90 -9.41
N ALA A 120 19.67 21.26 -10.55
CA ALA A 120 19.09 19.93 -10.66
C ALA A 120 20.12 18.83 -10.30
N ILE A 121 19.63 17.70 -9.76
CA ILE A 121 20.40 16.47 -9.60
C ILE A 121 19.76 15.37 -10.47
N PRO A 122 20.13 15.24 -11.76
CA PRO A 122 19.50 14.30 -12.69
C PRO A 122 19.54 12.83 -12.24
N GLU A 123 20.59 12.45 -11.50
CA GLU A 123 20.75 11.10 -10.96
C GLU A 123 19.78 10.78 -9.82
N ARG A 124 19.10 11.82 -9.28
CA ARG A 124 18.06 11.72 -8.27
C ARG A 124 16.69 12.07 -8.85
N SER A 125 16.36 11.48 -10.00
CA SER A 125 15.00 11.50 -10.52
C SER A 125 14.10 10.55 -9.75
N CYS A 126 12.80 10.84 -9.70
CA CYS A 126 11.85 9.95 -9.04
C CYS A 126 11.76 8.61 -9.79
N ALA A 127 12.02 7.49 -9.10
CA ALA A 127 12.23 6.18 -9.74
C ALA A 127 11.04 5.70 -10.59
N TRP A 128 9.81 6.06 -10.21
CA TRP A 128 8.57 5.69 -10.89
C TRP A 128 8.08 6.75 -11.89
N MET A 129 8.73 7.92 -11.96
CA MET A 129 8.44 9.00 -12.90
C MET A 129 9.73 9.62 -13.47
N SER A 130 10.43 8.83 -14.28
CA SER A 130 11.74 9.20 -14.83
C SER A 130 11.74 10.44 -15.73
N ASN A 131 10.59 10.81 -16.31
CA ASN A 131 10.45 12.02 -17.13
C ASN A 131 9.82 13.18 -16.35
N GLY A 132 9.62 13.02 -15.04
CA GLY A 132 9.03 14.02 -14.16
C GLY A 132 10.08 14.74 -13.32
N PHE A 133 9.94 14.62 -12.00
CA PHE A 133 10.74 15.38 -11.03
C PHE A 133 12.11 14.78 -10.80
N MET A 134 13.03 15.67 -10.43
CA MET A 134 14.33 15.32 -9.87
C MET A 134 14.67 16.25 -8.70
N SER A 135 15.51 15.77 -7.79
CA SER A 135 15.90 16.50 -6.59
C SER A 135 16.64 17.81 -6.92
N VAL A 136 16.57 18.74 -5.98
CA VAL A 136 17.26 20.04 -6.06
C VAL A 136 18.51 20.01 -5.19
N ASN A 137 19.62 20.50 -5.72
CA ASN A 137 20.89 20.58 -5.01
C ASN A 137 20.87 21.65 -3.93
N THR A 138 20.50 21.23 -2.72
CA THR A 138 20.45 22.05 -1.51
C THR A 138 21.84 22.43 -0.97
N LYS A 139 22.94 21.99 -1.59
CA LYS A 139 24.29 22.50 -1.29
C LYS A 139 24.55 23.86 -1.95
N LEU A 140 23.76 24.23 -2.96
CA LEU A 140 23.87 25.50 -3.67
C LEU A 140 22.89 26.53 -3.10
N GLY A 141 23.35 27.78 -2.94
CA GLY A 141 22.49 28.91 -2.55
C GLY A 141 21.28 29.06 -3.48
N ALA A 142 21.52 28.92 -4.79
CA ALA A 142 20.46 28.92 -5.81
C ALA A 142 19.44 27.78 -5.66
N GLY A 143 19.87 26.56 -5.33
CA GLY A 143 18.94 25.45 -5.11
C GLY A 143 18.07 25.66 -3.87
N ARG A 144 18.68 26.18 -2.80
CA ARG A 144 17.98 26.63 -1.59
C ARG A 144 17.00 27.78 -1.86
N ALA A 145 17.38 28.73 -2.70
CA ALA A 145 16.51 29.85 -3.08
C ALA A 145 15.30 29.37 -3.90
N PHE A 146 15.49 28.43 -4.83
CA PHE A 146 14.41 27.84 -5.60
C PHE A 146 13.39 27.14 -4.69
N LEU A 147 13.82 26.21 -3.83
CA LEU A 147 12.93 25.53 -2.88
C LEU A 147 12.21 26.53 -1.98
N ARG A 148 12.91 27.54 -1.44
CA ARG A 148 12.28 28.59 -0.63
C ARG A 148 11.17 29.30 -1.40
N SER A 149 11.43 29.71 -2.65
CA SER A 149 10.45 30.40 -3.48
C SER A 149 9.19 29.55 -3.77
N LEU A 150 9.33 28.22 -3.81
CA LEU A 150 8.23 27.28 -4.02
C LEU A 150 7.34 27.19 -2.77
N TYR A 151 7.94 26.99 -1.60
CA TYR A 151 7.19 26.86 -0.34
C TYR A 151 6.62 28.20 0.14
N GLU A 152 7.28 29.33 -0.13
CA GLU A 152 6.71 30.66 0.07
C GLU A 152 5.52 30.93 -0.86
N GLN A 153 5.55 30.44 -2.11
CA GLN A 153 4.41 30.50 -3.01
C GLN A 153 3.23 29.69 -2.47
N TYR A 154 3.46 28.47 -1.99
CA TYR A 154 2.42 27.66 -1.34
C TYR A 154 1.87 28.34 -0.08
N ALA A 155 2.77 28.96 0.71
CA ALA A 155 2.38 29.73 1.89
C ALA A 155 1.45 30.89 1.51
N ALA A 156 1.82 31.66 0.48
CA ALA A 156 1.06 32.79 -0.04
C ALA A 156 -0.29 32.37 -0.63
N TRP A 157 -0.40 31.19 -1.23
CA TRP A 157 -1.69 30.62 -1.68
C TRP A 157 -2.60 30.17 -0.55
N GLY A 158 -2.13 30.19 0.70
CA GLY A 158 -2.91 29.71 1.85
C GLY A 158 -2.93 28.20 1.99
N VAL A 159 -1.99 27.46 1.39
CA VAL A 159 -1.89 25.99 1.53
C VAL A 159 -1.56 25.61 2.98
N ASP A 160 -2.37 24.77 3.62
CA ASP A 160 -2.15 24.35 5.02
C ASP A 160 -1.39 23.03 5.18
N LEU A 161 -1.25 22.25 4.10
CA LEU A 161 -0.58 20.95 4.10
C LEU A 161 0.17 20.74 2.79
N VAL A 162 1.44 20.31 2.86
CA VAL A 162 2.18 19.77 1.71
C VAL A 162 2.52 18.32 1.96
N LYS A 163 2.18 17.47 0.97
CA LYS A 163 2.73 16.13 0.80
C LYS A 163 3.89 16.20 -0.20
N HIS A 164 5.09 15.98 0.30
CA HIS A 164 6.33 16.00 -0.46
C HIS A 164 6.69 14.58 -0.87
N ASP A 165 6.54 14.29 -2.15
CA ASP A 165 6.74 12.97 -2.72
C ASP A 165 8.17 12.78 -3.25
N CYS A 166 8.56 11.53 -3.50
CA CYS A 166 9.87 11.15 -4.02
C CYS A 166 11.08 11.60 -3.17
N VAL A 167 10.92 11.74 -1.85
CA VAL A 167 12.01 12.18 -0.94
C VAL A 167 12.21 11.28 0.28
N PHE A 168 11.38 10.24 0.46
CA PHE A 168 11.43 9.37 1.63
C PHE A 168 11.41 7.87 1.25
N GLY A 169 11.62 7.01 2.24
CA GLY A 169 11.78 5.57 2.01
C GLY A 169 13.06 5.25 1.26
N ALA A 170 12.95 4.52 0.14
CA ALA A 170 14.09 4.21 -0.72
C ALA A 170 14.72 5.45 -1.38
N ASP A 171 13.97 6.55 -1.51
CA ASP A 171 14.39 7.79 -2.17
C ASP A 171 14.90 8.86 -1.19
N LEU A 172 15.27 8.46 0.05
CA LEU A 172 15.60 9.38 1.14
C LEU A 172 16.52 10.54 0.70
N ASP A 173 16.01 11.77 0.78
CA ASP A 173 16.81 12.99 0.71
C ASP A 173 16.68 13.80 2.00
N LEU A 174 17.48 13.44 3.00
CA LEU A 174 17.44 14.11 4.29
C LEU A 174 17.84 15.60 4.21
N ASN A 175 18.68 15.98 3.25
CA ASN A 175 19.11 17.38 3.11
C ASN A 175 17.94 18.24 2.59
N GLU A 176 17.24 17.75 1.57
CA GLU A 176 16.05 18.42 1.05
C GLU A 176 14.93 18.46 2.10
N ILE A 177 14.66 17.35 2.79
CA ILE A 177 13.66 17.30 3.88
C ILE A 177 13.97 18.31 4.97
N THR A 178 15.24 18.38 5.42
CA THR A 178 15.67 19.31 6.48
C THR A 178 15.48 20.75 6.04
N TYR A 179 15.93 21.10 4.83
CA TYR A 179 15.84 22.46 4.35
C TYR A 179 14.39 22.92 4.11
N VAL A 180 13.53 22.03 3.61
CA VAL A 180 12.09 22.31 3.50
C VAL A 180 11.46 22.50 4.89
N SER A 181 11.80 21.64 5.86
CA SER A 181 11.36 21.78 7.25
C SER A 181 11.77 23.14 7.85
N GLU A 182 12.99 23.60 7.57
CA GLU A 182 13.46 24.92 8.00
C GLU A 182 12.61 26.05 7.42
N ILE A 183 12.31 26.01 6.11
CA ILE A 183 11.44 27.00 5.45
C ILE A 183 10.04 27.01 6.10
N LEU A 184 9.43 25.84 6.25
CA LEU A 184 8.11 25.70 6.84
C LEU A 184 8.08 26.14 8.32
N SER A 185 9.18 25.97 9.05
CA SER A 185 9.32 26.46 10.41
C SER A 185 9.34 27.99 10.53
N GLN A 186 9.60 28.71 9.44
CA GLN A 186 9.61 30.18 9.42
C GLN A 186 8.25 30.77 9.01
N ILE A 187 7.32 29.93 8.53
CA ILE A 187 5.96 30.37 8.21
C ILE A 187 5.21 30.64 9.52
N ASN A 188 4.66 31.86 9.64
CA ASN A 188 3.91 32.35 10.81
C ASN A 188 2.43 31.92 10.79
N ARG A 189 2.16 30.69 10.34
CA ARG A 189 0.86 30.01 10.48
C ARG A 189 1.06 28.49 10.55
N PRO A 190 0.07 27.72 11.04
CA PRO A 190 0.12 26.26 10.96
C PRO A 190 0.32 25.78 9.52
N PHE A 191 1.29 24.88 9.31
CA PHE A 191 1.58 24.29 8.01
C PHE A 191 2.05 22.85 8.22
N VAL A 192 1.25 21.87 7.81
CA VAL A 192 1.54 20.44 8.01
C VAL A 192 2.48 19.93 6.92
N TYR A 193 3.57 19.30 7.34
CA TYR A 193 4.54 18.70 6.43
C TYR A 193 4.44 17.17 6.41
N SER A 194 4.13 16.60 5.25
CA SER A 194 3.95 15.16 5.01
C SER A 194 5.00 14.62 4.03
N LEU A 195 5.59 13.45 4.29
CA LEU A 195 6.56 12.79 3.40
C LEU A 195 6.00 11.56 2.69
N SER A 196 6.42 11.35 1.44
CA SER A 196 6.08 10.22 0.58
C SER A 196 7.23 9.90 -0.41
N PRO A 197 7.32 8.66 -0.94
CA PRO A 197 6.68 7.44 -0.45
C PRO A 197 7.43 6.86 0.76
N GLY A 198 6.98 5.71 1.28
CA GLY A 198 7.51 5.07 2.48
C GLY A 198 8.08 3.67 2.22
N THR A 199 8.64 3.43 1.04
CA THR A 199 9.17 2.11 0.69
C THR A 199 10.35 1.73 1.61
N SER A 200 10.32 0.50 2.16
CA SER A 200 11.40 -0.05 3.00
C SER A 200 11.71 0.75 4.29
N VAL A 201 10.72 1.43 4.87
CA VAL A 201 10.90 2.22 6.10
C VAL A 201 11.32 1.33 7.29
N THR A 202 12.21 1.88 8.12
CA THR A 202 12.66 1.27 9.37
C THR A 202 12.47 2.25 10.54
N PRO A 203 12.46 1.77 11.80
CA PRO A 203 12.46 2.66 12.96
C PRO A 203 13.61 3.66 13.00
N THR A 204 14.79 3.30 12.47
CA THR A 204 15.92 4.24 12.36
C THR A 204 15.59 5.37 11.39
N LEU A 205 15.13 5.02 10.18
CA LEU A 205 14.74 6.01 9.18
C LEU A 205 13.63 6.94 9.68
N ALA A 206 12.66 6.40 10.40
CA ALA A 206 11.59 7.17 11.03
C ALA A 206 12.13 8.17 12.07
N LYS A 207 13.13 7.77 12.88
CA LYS A 207 13.76 8.68 13.87
C LYS A 207 14.46 9.85 13.18
N ASP A 208 15.16 9.60 12.08
CA ASP A 208 15.92 10.61 11.34
C ASP A 208 15.02 11.75 10.82
N VAL A 209 13.77 11.44 10.44
CA VAL A 209 12.85 12.44 9.85
C VAL A 209 11.78 12.95 10.80
N SER A 210 11.40 12.19 11.84
CA SER A 210 10.24 12.51 12.68
C SER A 210 10.27 13.92 13.26
N GLY A 211 11.45 14.42 13.68
CA GLY A 211 11.62 15.77 14.23
C GLY A 211 11.45 16.90 13.22
N LEU A 212 11.48 16.59 11.92
CA LEU A 212 11.44 17.55 10.81
C LEU A 212 10.04 17.65 10.18
N VAL A 213 9.16 16.68 10.45
CA VAL A 213 7.87 16.56 9.73
C VAL A 213 6.71 16.25 10.67
N ASN A 214 5.48 16.40 10.18
CA ASN A 214 4.26 16.09 10.93
C ASN A 214 3.69 14.71 10.60
N MET A 215 3.98 14.17 9.42
CA MET A 215 3.66 12.79 9.06
C MET A 215 4.60 12.27 7.97
N TYR A 216 4.79 10.95 7.92
CA TYR A 216 5.68 10.31 6.95
C TYR A 216 5.18 8.91 6.61
N ARG A 217 5.04 8.61 5.31
CA ARG A 217 4.54 7.31 4.81
C ARG A 217 5.45 6.17 5.26
N ILE A 218 4.90 5.04 5.69
CA ILE A 218 5.68 3.91 6.23
C ILE A 218 5.69 2.65 5.37
N THR A 219 5.03 2.71 4.21
CA THR A 219 5.03 1.67 3.16
C THR A 219 5.08 2.31 1.77
N GLY A 220 5.12 1.50 0.72
CA GLY A 220 4.67 1.98 -0.60
C GLY A 220 3.16 2.27 -0.60
N ASP A 221 2.63 2.67 -1.76
CA ASP A 221 1.21 3.00 -1.91
C ASP A 221 0.30 1.87 -1.44
N ASP A 222 -0.64 2.19 -0.56
CA ASP A 222 -1.71 1.30 -0.13
C ASP A 222 -2.84 1.34 -1.16
N TRP A 223 -3.20 0.17 -1.68
CA TRP A 223 -4.32 0.00 -2.58
C TRP A 223 -5.33 -0.98 -2.01
N ASP A 224 -6.45 -1.13 -2.71
CA ASP A 224 -7.58 -1.95 -2.29
C ASP A 224 -7.36 -3.47 -2.46
N THR A 225 -6.16 -3.95 -2.12
CA THR A 225 -5.82 -5.37 -2.04
C THR A 225 -5.42 -5.74 -0.62
N TRP A 226 -5.79 -6.94 -0.18
CA TRP A 226 -5.37 -7.42 1.13
C TRP A 226 -3.85 -7.50 1.29
N GLY A 227 -3.12 -7.71 0.19
CA GLY A 227 -1.66 -7.76 0.21
C GLY A 227 -1.03 -6.46 0.72
N ASP A 228 -1.61 -5.33 0.30
CA ASP A 228 -1.16 -3.98 0.64
C ASP A 228 -1.53 -3.67 2.09
N VAL A 229 -2.81 -3.86 2.47
CA VAL A 229 -3.29 -3.71 3.86
C VAL A 229 -2.47 -4.56 4.84
N LYS A 230 -2.16 -5.81 4.48
CA LYS A 230 -1.38 -6.76 5.30
C LYS A 230 0.07 -6.31 5.51
N ALA A 231 0.64 -5.51 4.59
CA ALA A 231 2.03 -5.06 4.69
C ALA A 231 2.26 -4.11 5.88
N HIS A 232 1.26 -3.33 6.26
CA HIS A 232 1.33 -2.34 7.34
C HIS A 232 1.49 -2.94 8.73
N PHE A 233 0.94 -4.14 8.97
CA PHE A 233 0.86 -4.72 10.33
C PHE A 233 2.22 -4.87 11.03
N ASN A 234 3.26 -5.27 10.31
CA ASN A 234 4.58 -5.49 10.92
C ASN A 234 5.30 -4.15 11.14
N ILE A 235 5.31 -3.25 10.16
CA ILE A 235 6.00 -1.96 10.29
C ILE A 235 5.30 -1.07 11.33
N ALA A 236 3.97 -1.06 11.39
CA ALA A 236 3.22 -0.34 12.42
C ALA A 236 3.56 -0.85 13.84
N ARG A 237 3.70 -2.17 14.03
CA ARG A 237 4.18 -2.76 15.29
C ARG A 237 5.59 -2.27 15.62
N ASP A 238 6.49 -2.27 14.65
CA ASP A 238 7.90 -1.93 14.87
C ASP A 238 8.06 -0.45 15.23
N LEU A 239 7.32 0.44 14.57
CA LEU A 239 7.29 1.87 14.88
C LEU A 239 6.61 2.17 16.22
N SER A 240 5.54 1.43 16.57
CA SER A 240 4.92 1.51 17.89
C SER A 240 5.92 1.12 19.00
N THR A 241 6.63 0.00 18.81
CA THR A 241 7.67 -0.47 19.76
C THR A 241 8.82 0.52 19.89
N ALA A 242 9.15 1.23 18.81
CA ALA A 242 10.17 2.26 18.79
C ALA A 242 9.70 3.63 19.30
N ASN A 243 8.48 3.74 19.85
CA ASN A 243 7.88 4.98 20.35
C ASN A 243 7.75 6.10 19.29
N MET A 244 7.53 5.73 18.03
CA MET A 244 7.43 6.69 16.93
C MET A 244 6.02 7.26 16.74
N ILE A 245 4.99 6.66 17.35
CA ILE A 245 3.60 7.15 17.23
C ILE A 245 3.44 8.45 18.02
N GLY A 246 3.27 9.57 17.32
CA GLY A 246 3.12 10.89 17.95
C GLY A 246 4.41 11.40 18.57
N ALA A 247 5.56 11.06 17.97
CA ALA A 247 6.86 11.61 18.35
C ALA A 247 6.89 13.14 18.19
N LYS A 248 7.94 13.80 18.70
CA LYS A 248 8.13 15.24 18.46
C LYS A 248 8.30 15.47 16.96
N GLY A 249 7.54 16.41 16.39
CA GLY A 249 7.63 16.79 14.98
C GLY A 249 7.75 18.29 14.78
N LEU A 250 7.67 18.72 13.53
CA LEU A 250 7.76 20.14 13.14
C LEU A 250 6.68 20.96 13.87
N LYS A 251 7.12 21.87 14.76
CA LYS A 251 6.27 22.71 15.63
C LYS A 251 5.10 21.93 16.29
N GLY A 252 5.30 20.64 16.56
CA GLY A 252 4.17 19.72 16.56
C GLY A 252 4.43 18.30 17.02
N ARG A 253 3.54 17.40 16.60
CA ARG A 253 3.75 15.95 16.65
C ARG A 253 4.04 15.41 15.25
N SER A 254 4.64 14.23 15.20
CA SER A 254 4.92 13.47 13.99
C SER A 254 4.24 12.11 14.04
N TRP A 255 3.58 11.72 12.94
CA TRP A 255 2.74 10.52 12.87
C TRP A 255 3.21 9.56 11.76
N PRO A 256 3.47 8.28 12.08
CA PRO A 256 3.61 7.23 11.08
C PRO A 256 2.37 7.16 10.19
N ASP A 257 2.53 7.36 8.89
CA ASP A 257 1.44 7.37 7.92
C ASP A 257 1.33 6.02 7.20
N LEU A 258 0.25 5.30 7.48
CA LEU A 258 -0.09 4.03 6.82
C LEU A 258 -0.75 4.26 5.45
N ASP A 259 -0.71 5.49 4.92
CA ASP A 259 -1.31 5.89 3.66
C ASP A 259 -2.84 6.05 3.71
N MET A 260 -3.40 6.46 2.58
CA MET A 260 -4.80 6.71 2.33
C MET A 260 -5.65 5.45 2.51
N LEU A 261 -6.95 5.65 2.71
CA LEU A 261 -7.95 4.61 2.81
C LEU A 261 -8.63 4.44 1.45
N PRO A 262 -8.32 3.37 0.68
CA PRO A 262 -8.80 3.17 -0.68
C PRO A 262 -10.23 2.59 -0.63
N PHE A 263 -11.17 3.38 -0.14
CA PHE A 263 -12.56 3.01 0.07
C PHE A 263 -13.47 3.75 -0.91
N GLY A 264 -14.65 3.20 -1.22
CA GLY A 264 -15.61 3.86 -2.12
C GLY A 264 -15.23 3.72 -3.60
N TRP A 265 -15.46 4.77 -4.38
CA TRP A 265 -15.17 4.82 -5.81
C TRP A 265 -13.75 5.32 -6.06
N LEU A 266 -13.00 4.52 -6.82
CA LEU A 266 -11.56 4.61 -7.05
C LEU A 266 -11.25 4.54 -8.56
N THR A 267 -9.98 4.75 -8.88
CA THR A 267 -9.37 4.52 -10.20
C THR A 267 -8.13 3.63 -10.09
N ASP A 268 -7.49 3.34 -11.21
CA ASP A 268 -6.18 2.68 -11.26
C ASP A 268 -5.05 3.72 -11.29
N ALA A 269 -3.90 3.38 -10.71
CA ALA A 269 -2.73 4.25 -10.66
C ALA A 269 -2.33 4.72 -12.08
N GLY A 270 -2.12 6.04 -12.22
CA GLY A 270 -1.74 6.63 -13.51
C GLY A 270 -2.87 6.70 -14.55
N SER A 271 -4.11 6.35 -14.18
CA SER A 271 -5.25 6.44 -15.09
C SER A 271 -5.52 7.88 -15.55
N ASN A 272 -5.95 8.02 -16.81
CA ASN A 272 -6.39 9.27 -17.41
C ASN A 272 -7.90 9.50 -17.31
N GLU A 273 -8.61 8.54 -16.69
CA GLU A 273 -10.05 8.55 -16.48
C GLU A 273 -10.39 7.96 -15.11
N GLY A 274 -11.40 8.50 -14.44
CA GLY A 274 -11.81 8.01 -13.12
C GLY A 274 -12.69 9.02 -12.39
N PRO A 275 -13.30 8.61 -11.26
CA PRO A 275 -13.27 7.25 -10.71
C PRO A 275 -14.09 6.28 -11.59
N HIS A 276 -13.61 5.04 -11.76
CA HIS A 276 -14.23 4.07 -12.69
C HIS A 276 -14.45 2.68 -12.09
N ARG A 277 -14.09 2.46 -10.82
CA ARG A 277 -14.31 1.19 -10.14
C ARG A 277 -14.59 1.38 -8.66
N TYR A 278 -15.32 0.43 -8.07
CA TYR A 278 -15.51 0.40 -6.62
C TYR A 278 -14.38 -0.37 -5.94
N CYS A 279 -14.06 0.02 -4.70
CA CYS A 279 -13.09 -0.64 -3.83
C CYS A 279 -13.34 -2.16 -3.72
N ARG A 280 -12.28 -2.94 -3.98
CA ARG A 280 -12.26 -4.42 -3.98
C ARG A 280 -12.14 -5.04 -2.60
N LEU A 281 -11.79 -4.26 -1.58
CA LEU A 281 -11.76 -4.76 -0.20
C LEU A 281 -13.17 -5.14 0.25
N THR A 282 -13.28 -6.32 0.84
CA THR A 282 -14.46 -6.79 1.56
C THR A 282 -14.74 -5.90 2.77
N LEU A 283 -15.94 -5.99 3.34
CA LEU A 283 -16.28 -5.26 4.55
C LEU A 283 -15.36 -5.64 5.74
N GLU A 284 -14.98 -6.91 5.84
CA GLU A 284 -14.10 -7.40 6.89
C GLU A 284 -12.68 -6.82 6.76
N GLU A 285 -12.15 -6.74 5.55
CA GLU A 285 -10.85 -6.11 5.28
C GLU A 285 -10.89 -4.59 5.56
N LYS A 286 -11.97 -3.90 5.16
CA LYS A 286 -12.17 -2.47 5.48
C LYS A 286 -12.20 -2.20 6.98
N ARG A 287 -12.89 -3.05 7.74
CA ARG A 287 -12.92 -2.99 9.21
C ARG A 287 -11.55 -3.23 9.81
N SER A 288 -10.80 -4.22 9.31
CA SER A 288 -9.43 -4.49 9.73
C SER A 288 -8.50 -3.32 9.46
N GLN A 289 -8.57 -2.73 8.27
CA GLN A 289 -7.78 -1.57 7.88
C GLN A 289 -8.08 -0.37 8.80
N MET A 290 -9.36 0.02 8.92
CA MET A 290 -9.77 1.12 9.79
C MET A 290 -9.35 0.89 11.25
N THR A 291 -9.49 -0.34 11.75
CA THR A 291 -9.08 -0.68 13.12
C THR A 291 -7.58 -0.54 13.29
N LEU A 292 -6.75 -1.06 12.37
CA LEU A 292 -5.30 -0.92 12.45
C LEU A 292 -4.87 0.55 12.38
N TRP A 293 -5.41 1.34 11.44
CA TRP A 293 -5.09 2.77 11.29
C TRP A 293 -5.41 3.54 12.57
N ALA A 294 -6.55 3.25 13.19
CA ALA A 294 -6.95 3.88 14.45
C ALA A 294 -6.00 3.51 15.61
N PHE A 295 -5.61 2.23 15.75
CA PHE A 295 -4.69 1.78 16.79
C PHE A 295 -3.26 2.30 16.60
N ALA A 296 -2.79 2.34 15.36
CA ALA A 296 -1.50 2.90 15.00
C ALA A 296 -1.49 4.44 15.08
N LYS A 297 -2.65 5.07 15.25
CA LYS A 297 -2.87 6.52 15.17
C LYS A 297 -2.30 7.10 13.87
N SER A 298 -2.53 6.38 12.77
CA SER A 298 -2.24 6.87 11.43
C SER A 298 -3.07 8.13 11.15
N PRO A 299 -2.57 9.07 10.34
CA PRO A 299 -3.42 9.99 9.61
C PRO A 299 -4.54 9.23 8.88
N LEU A 300 -5.72 9.84 8.79
CA LEU A 300 -6.90 9.24 8.15
C LEU A 300 -7.28 10.07 6.93
N MET A 301 -6.66 9.75 5.79
CA MET A 301 -6.99 10.35 4.50
C MET A 301 -7.90 9.41 3.72
N TYR A 302 -9.16 9.77 3.52
CA TYR A 302 -10.05 9.03 2.62
C TYR A 302 -9.60 9.24 1.16
N GLY A 303 -9.47 8.18 0.37
CA GLY A 303 -9.03 8.28 -1.03
C GLY A 303 -10.15 8.26 -2.07
N GLY A 304 -11.36 7.84 -1.68
CA GLY A 304 -12.49 7.70 -2.60
C GLY A 304 -13.21 8.99 -2.92
N ASP A 305 -14.07 8.92 -3.93
CA ASP A 305 -14.94 10.04 -4.32
C ASP A 305 -16.23 10.11 -3.48
N PHE A 306 -16.45 11.23 -2.78
CA PHE A 306 -17.56 11.42 -1.83
C PHE A 306 -18.97 11.55 -2.42
N PRO A 307 -19.21 12.13 -3.62
CA PRO A 307 -20.54 12.21 -4.22
C PRO A 307 -21.26 10.86 -4.31
N TYR A 308 -20.50 9.76 -4.43
CA TYR A 308 -21.04 8.41 -4.46
C TYR A 308 -21.24 7.76 -3.09
N VAL A 309 -20.87 8.45 -2.00
CA VAL A 309 -21.11 8.01 -0.62
C VAL A 309 -22.53 8.40 -0.22
N THR A 310 -23.46 7.46 -0.39
CA THR A 310 -24.86 7.62 0.03
C THR A 310 -25.11 6.92 1.37
N SER A 311 -25.91 7.55 2.24
CA SER A 311 -26.37 6.87 3.45
C SER A 311 -27.47 5.88 3.06
N SER A 312 -27.28 4.60 3.34
CA SER A 312 -28.39 3.66 3.34
C SER A 312 -29.32 3.99 4.51
N LYS A 313 -30.34 4.84 4.28
CA LYS A 313 -31.51 4.85 5.16
C LYS A 313 -32.11 3.45 5.09
N ASN A 314 -32.04 2.70 6.20
CA ASN A 314 -32.73 1.44 6.52
C ASN A 314 -33.63 0.88 5.39
N SER A 315 -33.01 0.29 4.38
CA SER A 315 -33.68 -0.66 3.51
C SER A 315 -33.48 -2.03 4.14
N LYS A 316 -34.53 -2.55 4.78
CA LYS A 316 -34.65 -3.98 5.06
C LYS A 316 -34.69 -4.71 3.72
N SER A 317 -33.54 -4.91 3.08
CA SER A 317 -33.46 -5.80 1.92
C SER A 317 -33.49 -7.24 2.43
N LYS A 318 -34.64 -7.88 2.22
CA LYS A 318 -34.84 -9.32 2.34
C LYS A 318 -33.94 -10.02 1.29
N TYR A 319 -32.70 -10.31 1.64
CA TYR A 319 -31.95 -11.34 0.96
C TYR A 319 -32.24 -12.68 1.65
N HIS A 320 -33.07 -13.50 1.00
CA HIS A 320 -33.30 -14.88 1.38
C HIS A 320 -31.97 -15.65 1.31
N HIS A 321 -31.46 -16.05 2.48
CA HIS A 321 -30.45 -17.10 2.58
C HIS A 321 -31.04 -18.42 2.11
N GLN A 322 -30.56 -18.96 0.98
CA GLN A 322 -30.61 -20.40 0.75
C GLN A 322 -29.49 -21.05 1.57
N ILE A 323 -29.88 -21.70 2.66
CA ILE A 323 -29.02 -22.48 3.54
C ILE A 323 -28.66 -23.79 2.82
N GLY A 324 -27.44 -23.88 2.29
CA GLY A 324 -26.79 -25.15 2.03
C GLY A 324 -26.26 -25.73 3.33
N LYS A 325 -26.74 -26.92 3.73
CA LYS A 325 -26.26 -27.63 4.95
C LYS A 325 -24.75 -27.87 4.88
N PRO A 326 -23.97 -27.66 5.96
CA PRO A 326 -22.55 -28.00 5.94
C PRO A 326 -22.36 -29.51 6.02
N LYS A 327 -21.67 -30.09 5.04
CA LYS A 327 -21.04 -31.41 5.17
C LYS A 327 -19.85 -31.28 6.13
N ARG A 328 -19.85 -32.10 7.19
CA ARG A 328 -18.67 -32.35 8.04
C ARG A 328 -17.53 -32.85 7.14
N SER A 329 -16.43 -32.12 7.05
CA SER A 329 -15.16 -32.68 6.57
C SER A 329 -14.24 -32.97 7.76
N THR A 330 -13.80 -34.22 7.81
CA THR A 330 -12.88 -34.80 8.78
C THR A 330 -11.51 -34.11 8.78
N LYS A 331 -10.91 -34.03 9.98
CA LYS A 331 -9.55 -33.55 10.23
C LYS A 331 -8.54 -34.31 9.37
N GLY A 332 -7.86 -33.62 8.46
CA GLY A 332 -6.64 -34.09 7.80
C GLY A 332 -5.55 -33.04 7.94
N LYS A 333 -4.38 -33.41 8.46
CA LYS A 333 -3.19 -32.54 8.47
C LYS A 333 -2.81 -32.23 7.02
N LYS A 334 -2.87 -30.95 6.61
CA LYS A 334 -2.46 -30.53 5.26
C LYS A 334 -0.97 -30.19 5.25
N ARG A 335 -0.17 -30.95 4.48
CA ARG A 335 1.24 -30.66 4.18
C ARG A 335 1.32 -29.78 2.93
N ILE A 336 2.23 -28.81 2.88
CA ILE A 336 2.39 -27.87 1.76
C ILE A 336 3.47 -28.39 0.79
N HIS A 337 3.18 -28.34 -0.51
CA HIS A 337 4.16 -28.64 -1.58
C HIS A 337 5.06 -27.42 -1.84
N SER A 338 6.37 -27.62 -1.82
CA SER A 338 7.37 -26.60 -2.16
C SER A 338 8.16 -27.03 -3.39
N LEU A 339 8.19 -26.18 -4.42
CA LEU A 339 8.99 -26.43 -5.63
C LEU A 339 10.44 -25.93 -5.44
N ARG A 340 11.43 -26.72 -5.85
CA ARG A 340 12.86 -26.35 -5.87
C ARG A 340 13.47 -26.68 -7.22
N PHE A 341 14.57 -26.01 -7.56
CA PHE A 341 15.34 -26.25 -8.78
C PHE A 341 16.70 -26.85 -8.41
N ILE A 342 17.00 -28.02 -8.98
CA ILE A 342 18.21 -28.81 -8.71
C ILE A 342 18.89 -29.20 -10.03
N ARG A 343 20.10 -29.77 -9.96
CA ARG A 343 20.76 -30.25 -11.18
C ARG A 343 20.00 -31.45 -11.73
N CYS A 344 19.80 -31.52 -13.04
CA CYS A 344 19.06 -32.61 -13.68
C CYS A 344 19.69 -34.00 -13.52
N THR A 345 20.97 -34.07 -13.16
CA THR A 345 21.68 -35.32 -12.85
C THR A 345 21.39 -35.85 -11.45
N GLU A 346 20.74 -35.09 -10.58
CA GLU A 346 20.37 -35.55 -9.24
C GLU A 346 19.19 -36.54 -9.32
N SER A 347 19.29 -37.67 -8.61
CA SER A 347 18.24 -38.70 -8.59
C SER A 347 16.88 -38.18 -8.10
N LYS A 348 16.87 -37.08 -7.34
CA LYS A 348 15.66 -36.40 -6.85
C LYS A 348 14.99 -35.51 -7.90
N ALA A 349 15.53 -35.40 -9.11
CA ALA A 349 14.97 -34.62 -10.21
C ALA A 349 14.00 -35.43 -11.08
N SER A 350 14.11 -36.75 -11.05
CA SER A 350 13.24 -37.68 -11.79
C SER A 350 12.01 -38.04 -10.95
N GLY A 351 10.82 -37.75 -11.47
CA GLY A 351 9.56 -38.00 -10.78
C GLY A 351 8.34 -37.36 -11.43
N TRP A 352 8.50 -36.67 -12.56
CA TRP A 352 7.39 -36.07 -13.31
C TRP A 352 6.84 -37.04 -14.35
N SER A 353 5.52 -37.06 -14.51
CA SER A 353 4.83 -37.84 -15.54
C SER A 353 3.63 -37.07 -16.09
N VAL A 354 3.27 -37.32 -17.36
CA VAL A 354 2.04 -36.79 -17.96
C VAL A 354 0.83 -37.58 -17.47
N GLU A 355 -0.25 -36.87 -17.17
CA GLU A 355 -1.57 -37.43 -16.85
C GLU A 355 -2.62 -36.80 -17.77
N ASN A 356 -3.37 -37.65 -18.48
CA ASN A 356 -4.40 -37.24 -19.41
C ASN A 356 -5.75 -37.13 -18.69
N LEU A 357 -6.34 -35.94 -18.71
CA LEU A 357 -7.61 -35.70 -18.04
C LEU A 357 -8.82 -35.85 -18.98
N ASN A 358 -8.70 -35.47 -20.26
CA ASN A 358 -9.71 -35.55 -21.33
C ASN A 358 -9.07 -35.22 -22.71
N GLN A 359 -9.81 -35.35 -23.82
CA GLN A 359 -9.31 -35.27 -25.23
C GLN A 359 -8.47 -34.01 -25.60
N ASN A 360 -8.48 -32.93 -24.80
CA ASN A 360 -7.71 -31.70 -25.06
C ASN A 360 -6.97 -31.14 -23.82
N LEU A 361 -6.85 -31.89 -22.71
CA LEU A 361 -6.26 -31.40 -21.45
C LEU A 361 -5.26 -32.38 -20.86
N GLU A 362 -3.99 -32.01 -20.91
CA GLU A 362 -2.87 -32.75 -20.30
C GLU A 362 -2.36 -32.00 -19.05
N ARG A 363 -1.96 -32.76 -18.03
CA ARG A 363 -1.22 -32.24 -16.86
C ARG A 363 0.12 -32.95 -16.73
N ILE A 364 1.10 -32.25 -16.16
CA ILE A 364 2.38 -32.83 -15.72
C ILE A 364 2.35 -32.87 -14.20
N CYS A 365 2.48 -34.07 -13.63
CA CYS A 365 2.32 -34.33 -12.20
C CYS A 365 3.59 -34.93 -11.60
N TRP A 366 3.93 -34.50 -10.38
CA TRP A 366 5.03 -35.05 -9.59
C TRP A 366 4.57 -36.25 -8.78
N LYS A 367 5.18 -37.41 -9.01
CA LYS A 367 4.92 -38.70 -8.35
C LYS A 367 6.08 -39.16 -7.46
N GLY A 368 6.86 -38.23 -6.90
CA GLY A 368 8.12 -38.52 -6.18
C GLY A 368 8.08 -39.73 -5.23
N SER A 369 9.22 -40.43 -5.14
CA SER A 369 9.50 -41.69 -4.41
C SER A 369 8.40 -42.20 -3.45
N LEU A 370 7.52 -43.06 -3.97
CA LEU A 370 6.89 -44.28 -3.42
C LEU A 370 6.48 -44.43 -1.93
N GLU A 371 6.55 -43.40 -1.08
CA GLU A 371 6.32 -43.59 0.36
C GLU A 371 4.94 -43.16 0.90
N ASN A 372 3.98 -42.68 0.11
CA ASN A 372 2.62 -42.46 0.63
C ASN A 372 1.55 -42.37 -0.49
N GLU A 373 0.84 -43.48 -0.75
CA GLU A 373 -0.26 -43.61 -1.74
C GLU A 373 -1.55 -42.83 -1.40
N GLN A 374 -1.56 -41.94 -0.40
CA GLN A 374 -2.76 -41.20 0.05
C GLN A 374 -2.74 -39.69 -0.27
N GLN A 375 -1.90 -39.22 -1.20
CA GLN A 375 -1.77 -37.78 -1.52
C GLN A 375 -2.14 -37.47 -2.96
N ASN A 376 -2.84 -36.34 -3.17
CA ASN A 376 -3.00 -35.77 -4.50
C ASN A 376 -1.63 -35.26 -5.00
N PRO A 377 -1.14 -35.72 -6.16
CA PRO A 377 0.15 -35.29 -6.69
C PRO A 377 0.14 -33.80 -7.02
N PHE A 378 1.28 -33.13 -6.86
CA PHE A 378 1.44 -31.76 -7.35
C PHE A 378 1.42 -31.77 -8.88
N CYS A 379 0.42 -31.14 -9.49
CA CYS A 379 0.23 -31.14 -10.94
C CYS A 379 0.16 -29.72 -11.49
N VAL A 380 0.70 -29.54 -12.70
CA VAL A 380 0.58 -28.31 -13.50
C VAL A 380 -0.02 -28.62 -14.87
N HIS A 381 -0.85 -27.72 -15.38
CA HIS A 381 -1.50 -27.89 -16.68
C HIS A 381 -0.54 -27.58 -17.83
N LYS A 382 -0.53 -28.45 -18.83
CA LYS A 382 0.24 -28.27 -20.06
C LYS A 382 -0.60 -27.54 -21.10
N ARG A 383 -0.04 -26.54 -21.77
CA ARG A 383 -0.63 -25.92 -22.96
C ARG A 383 0.39 -25.84 -24.08
N GLU A 384 -0.04 -26.16 -25.29
CA GLU A 384 0.77 -25.94 -26.49
C GLU A 384 0.87 -24.44 -26.80
N LEU A 385 2.04 -24.04 -27.28
CA LEU A 385 2.30 -22.68 -27.74
C LEU A 385 1.55 -22.47 -29.06
N GLN A 386 0.41 -21.76 -29.04
CA GLN A 386 -0.31 -21.37 -30.26
C GLN A 386 0.27 -20.07 -30.82
N TYR A 387 0.81 -20.11 -32.05
CA TYR A 387 1.37 -18.94 -32.73
C TYR A 387 0.32 -18.28 -33.63
N GLN A 388 0.22 -16.94 -33.56
CA GLN A 388 -0.35 -16.14 -34.65
C GLN A 388 0.76 -15.89 -35.68
N LEU A 389 0.48 -16.25 -36.94
CA LEU A 389 1.35 -16.03 -38.09
C LEU A 389 1.32 -14.55 -38.49
N ASP A 390 2.17 -13.73 -37.88
CA ASP A 390 2.61 -12.47 -38.50
C ASP A 390 4.01 -12.70 -39.06
N GLY A 391 4.12 -12.55 -40.38
CA GLY A 391 5.19 -13.12 -41.19
C GLY A 391 6.58 -12.59 -40.84
N LYS A 392 7.36 -13.44 -40.16
CA LYS A 392 8.81 -13.60 -40.33
C LYS A 392 9.16 -15.02 -39.85
N GLY A 393 9.32 -15.93 -40.81
CA GLY A 393 9.70 -17.32 -40.54
C GLY A 393 11.12 -17.40 -40.00
N MET A 394 11.27 -17.50 -38.68
CA MET A 394 12.44 -18.05 -37.99
C MET A 394 11.97 -18.72 -36.69
N TYR A 395 12.53 -19.90 -36.37
CA TYR A 395 12.41 -20.67 -35.11
C TYR A 395 11.23 -21.63 -34.92
N GLN A 396 10.90 -22.48 -35.90
CA GLN A 396 9.95 -23.59 -35.69
C GLN A 396 10.60 -24.83 -35.04
N GLU A 397 11.93 -25.01 -35.17
CA GLU A 397 12.65 -26.18 -34.62
C GLU A 397 12.97 -26.06 -33.13
N ASP A 398 13.21 -24.85 -32.60
CA ASP A 398 13.72 -24.65 -31.23
C ASP A 398 12.70 -24.89 -30.10
N TYR A 399 11.42 -25.06 -30.42
CA TYR A 399 10.34 -25.19 -29.44
C TYR A 399 9.59 -26.52 -29.49
N ARG A 400 10.03 -27.47 -30.33
CA ARG A 400 9.40 -28.80 -30.44
C ARG A 400 9.58 -29.56 -29.11
N GLY A 401 8.48 -29.94 -28.46
CA GLY A 401 8.47 -30.62 -27.16
C GLY A 401 8.55 -29.70 -25.92
N LYS A 402 8.55 -28.37 -26.11
CA LYS A 402 8.56 -27.39 -25.02
C LYS A 402 7.17 -26.81 -24.76
N HIS A 403 6.85 -26.51 -23.50
CA HIS A 403 5.52 -26.10 -23.06
C HIS A 403 5.57 -24.99 -22.00
N GLN A 404 4.52 -24.16 -21.97
CA GLN A 404 4.21 -23.34 -20.80
C GLN A 404 3.32 -24.13 -19.84
N LEU A 405 3.61 -24.03 -18.55
CA LEU A 405 2.95 -24.81 -17.51
C LEU A 405 2.13 -23.91 -16.59
N PHE A 406 0.83 -24.18 -16.47
CA PHE A 406 -0.14 -23.31 -15.81
C PHE A 406 -0.55 -23.87 -14.45
N ALA A 407 -0.76 -22.98 -13.48
CA ALA A 407 -1.23 -23.39 -12.14
C ALA A 407 -2.65 -23.95 -12.17
N THR A 408 -3.53 -23.39 -13.00
CA THR A 408 -4.91 -23.87 -13.22
C THR A 408 -5.31 -23.69 -14.68
N ASN A 409 -6.29 -24.45 -15.15
CA ASN A 409 -6.79 -24.35 -16.54
C ASN A 409 -7.42 -22.99 -16.90
N GLN A 410 -7.82 -22.19 -15.90
CA GLN A 410 -8.56 -20.93 -16.08
C GLN A 410 -7.69 -19.68 -15.86
N MET A 411 -6.53 -19.80 -15.21
CA MET A 411 -5.68 -18.65 -14.86
C MET A 411 -4.50 -18.48 -15.84
N ARG A 412 -4.12 -17.22 -16.13
CA ARG A 412 -2.93 -16.87 -16.93
C ARG A 412 -1.66 -16.71 -16.08
N VAL A 413 -1.39 -17.66 -15.18
CA VAL A 413 -0.16 -17.70 -14.38
C VAL A 413 0.64 -18.96 -14.73
N CYS A 414 1.90 -18.75 -15.11
CA CYS A 414 2.81 -19.75 -15.65
C CYS A 414 3.95 -20.03 -14.67
N LEU A 415 4.44 -21.27 -14.69
CA LEU A 415 5.55 -21.71 -13.87
C LEU A 415 6.87 -21.06 -14.34
N ASP A 416 7.58 -20.42 -13.44
CA ASP A 416 8.82 -19.67 -13.63
C ASP A 416 10.01 -20.46 -13.08
N GLY A 417 11.07 -20.60 -13.86
CA GLY A 417 12.27 -21.38 -13.54
C GLY A 417 13.55 -20.57 -13.40
N SER A 418 13.46 -19.26 -13.11
CA SER A 418 14.64 -18.41 -12.87
C SER A 418 15.28 -18.64 -11.48
N PRO A 419 16.54 -19.13 -11.38
CA PRO A 419 17.22 -19.37 -10.11
C PRO A 419 17.89 -18.12 -9.51
N LYS A 420 17.91 -16.97 -10.21
CA LYS A 420 18.64 -15.76 -9.79
C LYS A 420 17.83 -14.80 -8.91
N ARG A 421 16.62 -15.15 -8.49
CA ARG A 421 15.84 -14.32 -7.58
C ARG A 421 16.12 -14.77 -6.14
N LYS A 422 16.64 -13.87 -5.29
CA LYS A 422 16.60 -14.05 -3.83
C LYS A 422 15.12 -14.04 -3.42
N VAL A 423 14.57 -15.23 -3.25
CA VAL A 423 13.18 -15.43 -2.85
C VAL A 423 13.05 -15.13 -1.36
N THR A 424 12.26 -14.11 -1.01
CA THR A 424 11.96 -13.80 0.39
C THR A 424 11.03 -14.87 1.00
N SER A 425 10.99 -15.00 2.32
CA SER A 425 10.07 -15.91 3.02
C SER A 425 8.58 -15.70 2.69
N LYS A 426 8.22 -14.55 2.10
CA LYS A 426 6.90 -14.23 1.52
C LYS A 426 6.66 -14.90 0.16
N GLU A 427 7.66 -15.03 -0.68
CA GLU A 427 7.54 -15.65 -2.02
C GLU A 427 7.57 -17.19 -1.97
N HIS A 428 8.11 -17.77 -0.89
CA HIS A 428 8.03 -19.21 -0.61
C HIS A 428 6.59 -19.73 -0.46
N LYS A 429 5.61 -18.85 -0.19
CA LYS A 429 4.20 -19.22 -0.01
C LYS A 429 3.35 -19.19 -1.29
N ARG A 430 3.82 -18.59 -2.40
CA ARG A 430 3.05 -18.48 -3.66
C ARG A 430 3.45 -19.47 -4.75
N GLY A 431 4.48 -20.30 -4.53
CA GLY A 431 4.99 -21.20 -5.56
C GLY A 431 5.58 -20.43 -6.74
N SER A 432 6.41 -21.08 -7.54
CA SER A 432 7.16 -20.46 -8.62
C SER A 432 6.28 -20.03 -9.82
N PHE A 433 5.22 -19.24 -9.63
CA PHE A 433 4.28 -18.85 -10.68
C PHE A 433 4.25 -17.32 -10.86
N SER A 434 4.35 -16.87 -12.11
CA SER A 434 4.28 -15.46 -12.52
C SER A 434 3.30 -15.30 -13.69
N PRO A 435 2.82 -14.08 -14.02
CA PRO A 435 1.96 -13.88 -15.19
C PRO A 435 2.60 -14.46 -16.46
N CYS A 436 1.83 -15.19 -17.26
CA CYS A 436 2.35 -15.85 -18.45
C CYS A 436 2.94 -14.86 -19.46
N ARG A 437 4.18 -15.07 -19.86
CA ARG A 437 4.95 -14.32 -20.85
C ARG A 437 5.68 -15.31 -21.76
N MET A 438 5.87 -14.97 -23.03
CA MET A 438 6.69 -15.75 -23.97
C MET A 438 8.19 -15.54 -23.66
N ASP A 439 8.63 -16.00 -22.50
CA ASP A 439 10.00 -15.89 -22.01
C ASP A 439 10.55 -17.28 -21.68
N SER A 440 11.81 -17.51 -22.05
CA SER A 440 12.58 -18.74 -21.84
C SER A 440 12.54 -19.26 -20.39
N ASN A 441 12.40 -18.38 -19.40
CA ASN A 441 12.28 -18.75 -17.99
C ASN A 441 10.93 -19.42 -17.63
N GLN A 442 9.90 -19.30 -18.46
CA GLN A 442 8.60 -19.94 -18.30
C GLN A 442 8.37 -21.12 -19.26
N ILE A 443 9.41 -21.51 -20.01
CA ILE A 443 9.35 -22.59 -20.99
C ILE A 443 10.01 -23.84 -20.41
N TRP A 444 9.24 -24.92 -20.37
CA TRP A 444 9.63 -26.19 -19.75
C TRP A 444 9.61 -27.34 -20.73
N GLU A 445 10.51 -28.29 -20.53
CA GLU A 445 10.58 -29.53 -21.32
C GLU A 445 10.55 -30.73 -20.38
N LEU A 446 9.60 -31.64 -20.59
CA LEU A 446 9.57 -32.92 -19.87
C LEU A 446 10.37 -33.94 -20.67
N LYS A 447 11.45 -34.45 -20.08
CA LYS A 447 12.30 -35.49 -20.68
C LYS A 447 11.75 -36.88 -20.40
N SER A 448 12.09 -37.84 -21.27
CA SER A 448 11.68 -39.25 -21.15
C SER A 448 12.14 -39.92 -19.85
N ASN A 449 13.22 -39.43 -19.24
CA ASN A 449 13.72 -39.91 -17.94
C ASN A 449 12.94 -39.36 -16.72
N GLY A 450 11.80 -38.68 -16.94
CA GLY A 450 10.93 -38.16 -15.89
C GLY A 450 11.42 -36.87 -15.23
N THR A 451 12.36 -36.16 -15.85
CA THR A 451 12.86 -34.87 -15.38
C THR A 451 12.17 -33.71 -16.11
N LEU A 452 11.86 -32.63 -15.38
CA LEU A 452 11.21 -31.44 -15.93
C LEU A 452 12.20 -30.26 -15.95
N VAL A 453 12.69 -29.93 -17.14
CA VAL A 453 13.83 -29.01 -17.37
C VAL A 453 13.33 -27.61 -17.74
N ASN A 454 13.92 -26.57 -17.14
CA ASN A 454 13.68 -25.19 -17.54
C ASN A 454 14.59 -24.76 -18.69
N SER A 455 14.03 -24.08 -19.70
CA SER A 455 14.78 -23.67 -20.90
C SER A 455 15.75 -22.51 -20.68
N TYR A 456 15.55 -21.68 -19.65
CA TYR A 456 16.46 -20.58 -19.32
C TYR A 456 17.61 -21.03 -18.42
N SER A 457 17.30 -21.73 -17.33
CA SER A 457 18.31 -22.08 -16.32
C SER A 457 19.00 -23.42 -16.56
N GLY A 458 18.41 -24.31 -17.37
CA GLY A 458 18.88 -25.69 -17.54
C GLY A 458 18.73 -26.56 -16.29
N LEU A 459 18.08 -26.05 -15.23
CA LEU A 459 17.82 -26.78 -13.99
C LEU A 459 16.52 -27.58 -14.07
N CYS A 460 16.42 -28.62 -13.25
CA CYS A 460 15.24 -29.47 -13.16
C CYS A 460 14.40 -29.13 -11.93
N ALA A 461 13.07 -29.16 -12.07
CA ALA A 461 12.13 -28.97 -10.98
C ALA A 461 12.01 -30.23 -10.11
N THR A 462 11.93 -30.05 -8.79
CA THR A 462 11.63 -31.10 -7.80
C THR A 462 10.66 -30.56 -6.75
N VAL A 463 9.87 -31.44 -6.11
CA VAL A 463 8.86 -31.05 -5.10
C VAL A 463 9.20 -31.64 -3.73
N ASN A 464 9.26 -30.78 -2.71
CA ASN A 464 9.44 -31.15 -1.30
C ASN A 464 8.15 -30.96 -0.50
N TYR A 465 7.98 -31.75 0.56
CA TYR A 465 6.87 -31.63 1.51
C TYR A 465 7.37 -30.96 2.80
N ILE A 466 6.67 -29.92 3.27
CA ILE A 466 6.99 -29.24 4.54
C ILE A 466 5.87 -29.54 5.56
N GLU A 467 6.26 -30.02 6.75
CA GLU A 467 5.37 -30.07 7.93
C GLU A 467 5.44 -28.73 8.68
N ALA A 468 4.29 -28.08 8.85
CA ALA A 468 4.21 -26.78 9.49
C ALA A 468 4.24 -26.89 11.03
N ASN A 469 5.29 -26.35 11.65
CA ASN A 469 5.34 -26.07 13.08
C ASN A 469 4.46 -24.84 13.42
N VAL A 470 3.74 -24.90 14.54
CA VAL A 470 2.80 -23.87 15.03
C VAL A 470 3.56 -22.63 15.52
N GLY A 471 3.85 -21.70 14.59
CA GLY A 471 4.27 -20.32 14.88
C GLY A 471 3.20 -19.36 14.38
N SER A 472 2.77 -18.41 15.23
CA SER A 472 1.63 -17.48 15.09
C SER A 472 1.10 -17.30 13.64
N GLY A 473 0.16 -18.16 13.25
CA GLY A 473 -0.43 -18.24 11.90
C GLY A 473 -1.33 -17.05 11.59
N GLY A 474 -0.74 -15.90 11.30
CA GLY A 474 -1.46 -14.71 10.85
C GLY A 474 -2.25 -13.97 11.92
N VAL A 475 -2.34 -14.43 13.17
CA VAL A 475 -3.06 -13.69 14.21
C VAL A 475 -2.24 -12.50 14.72
N ARG A 476 -2.88 -11.36 14.92
CA ARG A 476 -2.33 -10.19 15.64
C ARG A 476 -3.32 -9.70 16.68
N SER A 477 -2.80 -9.02 17.70
CA SER A 477 -3.63 -8.27 18.64
C SER A 477 -2.99 -6.92 18.96
N TRP A 478 -3.83 -5.91 19.16
CA TRP A 478 -3.42 -4.57 19.58
C TRP A 478 -4.21 -4.16 20.81
N ILE A 479 -3.58 -3.37 21.67
CA ILE A 479 -4.21 -2.86 22.89
C ILE A 479 -3.85 -1.39 23.08
N ALA A 480 -4.82 -0.60 23.53
CA ALA A 480 -4.67 0.83 23.77
C ALA A 480 -5.63 1.29 24.87
N THR A 481 -5.38 2.48 25.41
CA THR A 481 -6.27 3.15 26.38
C THR A 481 -7.01 4.32 25.76
N GLY A 482 -8.27 4.46 26.14
CA GLY A 482 -9.11 5.61 25.88
C GLY A 482 -8.86 6.76 26.85
N ARG A 483 -9.38 7.95 26.50
CA ARG A 483 -9.24 9.15 27.32
C ARG A 483 -10.06 9.10 28.61
N ARG A 484 -11.09 8.24 28.70
CA ARG A 484 -11.92 8.07 29.90
C ARG A 484 -11.55 6.80 30.68
N GLY A 485 -10.40 6.21 30.39
CA GLY A 485 -9.91 4.99 31.04
C GLY A 485 -10.46 3.69 30.43
N GLU A 486 -11.11 3.75 29.26
CA GLU A 486 -11.49 2.55 28.52
C GLU A 486 -10.26 1.78 28.04
N VAL A 487 -10.35 0.46 27.92
CA VAL A 487 -9.35 -0.38 27.27
C VAL A 487 -9.88 -0.81 25.91
N TYR A 488 -9.17 -0.46 24.86
CA TYR A 488 -9.41 -0.95 23.51
C TYR A 488 -8.56 -2.19 23.27
N LEU A 489 -9.18 -3.27 22.82
CA LEU A 489 -8.50 -4.50 22.40
C LEU A 489 -8.94 -4.83 20.98
N ALA A 490 -8.00 -5.09 20.08
CA ALA A 490 -8.30 -5.59 18.74
C ALA A 490 -7.67 -6.97 18.52
N PHE A 491 -8.42 -7.87 17.90
CA PHE A 491 -7.91 -9.10 17.30
C PHE A 491 -7.96 -8.99 15.78
N PHE A 492 -6.94 -9.47 15.11
CA PHE A 492 -6.88 -9.50 13.65
C PHE A 492 -6.53 -10.91 13.18
N ASN A 493 -7.27 -11.40 12.19
CA ASN A 493 -6.98 -12.65 11.52
C ASN A 493 -6.35 -12.36 10.15
N LEU A 494 -5.01 -12.44 10.06
CA LEU A 494 -4.29 -12.24 8.80
C LEU A 494 -4.07 -13.54 8.00
N SER A 495 -4.77 -14.62 8.37
CA SER A 495 -4.79 -15.87 7.61
C SER A 495 -5.63 -15.69 6.35
N ASP A 496 -5.17 -16.30 5.25
CA ASP A 496 -5.86 -16.28 3.97
C ASP A 496 -6.83 -17.49 3.81
N GLU A 497 -6.88 -18.40 4.79
CA GLU A 497 -7.49 -19.73 4.63
C GLU A 497 -8.77 -19.94 5.42
N GLN A 498 -8.82 -19.52 6.68
CA GLN A 498 -9.96 -19.83 7.55
C GLN A 498 -10.22 -18.79 8.63
N LYS A 499 -11.49 -18.74 9.03
CA LYS A 499 -11.94 -18.11 10.28
C LYS A 499 -11.15 -18.70 11.45
N THR A 500 -10.68 -17.84 12.33
CA THR A 500 -9.79 -18.22 13.42
C THR A 500 -10.36 -17.75 14.75
N ARG A 501 -10.45 -18.64 15.73
CA ARG A 501 -10.77 -18.25 17.11
C ARG A 501 -9.55 -17.64 17.77
N ILE A 502 -9.62 -16.36 18.08
CA ILE A 502 -8.54 -15.60 18.70
C ILE A 502 -8.92 -15.33 20.15
N TYR A 503 -7.97 -15.48 21.07
CA TYR A 503 -8.17 -15.20 22.47
C TYR A 503 -6.97 -14.47 23.09
N ALA A 504 -7.24 -13.68 24.13
CA ALA A 504 -6.24 -13.04 24.97
C ALA A 504 -6.59 -13.23 26.44
N LYS A 505 -5.58 -13.45 27.29
CA LYS A 505 -5.74 -13.45 28.74
C LYS A 505 -5.96 -12.02 29.23
N THR A 506 -6.84 -11.83 30.21
CA THR A 506 -7.08 -10.52 30.83
C THR A 506 -5.83 -9.96 31.50
N SER A 507 -4.90 -10.81 31.93
CA SER A 507 -3.60 -10.38 32.44
C SER A 507 -2.78 -9.56 31.43
N PHE A 508 -2.99 -9.73 30.12
CA PHE A 508 -2.34 -8.88 29.12
C PHE A 508 -2.92 -7.46 29.08
N LEU A 509 -4.15 -7.25 29.57
CA LEU A 509 -4.76 -5.94 29.66
C LEU A 509 -4.05 -5.05 30.70
N ALA A 510 -3.41 -5.66 31.70
CA ALA A 510 -2.62 -4.94 32.70
C ALA A 510 -1.45 -4.16 32.09
N LYS A 511 -0.98 -4.52 30.89
CA LYS A 511 0.09 -3.79 30.19
C LYS A 511 -0.24 -2.33 29.91
N VAL A 512 -1.53 -1.99 29.77
CA VAL A 512 -1.98 -0.62 29.51
C VAL A 512 -2.66 0.03 30.71
N LEU A 513 -2.75 -0.70 31.83
CA LEU A 513 -3.25 -0.20 33.12
C LEU A 513 -2.20 -0.53 34.20
N PRO A 514 -0.99 0.05 34.13
CA PRO A 514 -0.02 -0.08 35.21
C PRO A 514 -0.71 0.39 36.49
N ASP A 515 -0.46 -0.32 37.60
CA ASP A 515 -0.99 -0.01 38.93
C ASP A 515 -2.45 -0.44 39.23
N ARG A 516 -3.12 -1.17 38.31
CA ARG A 516 -4.44 -1.76 38.58
C ARG A 516 -4.43 -3.29 38.53
N ARG A 517 -4.94 -3.93 39.58
CA ARG A 517 -5.29 -5.36 39.53
C ARG A 517 -6.62 -5.49 38.79
N ILE A 518 -6.59 -6.12 37.62
CA ILE A 518 -7.78 -6.36 36.80
C ILE A 518 -8.46 -7.64 37.28
N ASN A 519 -9.62 -7.51 37.91
CA ASN A 519 -10.42 -8.65 38.39
C ASN A 519 -11.43 -9.08 37.33
N SER A 520 -12.06 -8.11 36.66
CA SER A 520 -12.99 -8.36 35.56
C SER A 520 -12.97 -7.22 34.55
N CYS A 521 -13.35 -7.52 33.31
CA CYS A 521 -13.67 -6.49 32.32
C CYS A 521 -15.01 -6.80 31.66
N GLN A 522 -15.77 -5.74 31.43
CA GLN A 522 -17.03 -5.78 30.70
C GLN A 522 -17.02 -4.74 29.60
N GLY A 523 -17.72 -5.00 28.51
CA GLY A 523 -17.70 -4.10 27.38
C GLY A 523 -18.51 -4.56 26.20
N LYS A 524 -18.18 -4.02 25.02
CA LYS A 524 -18.84 -4.35 23.76
C LYS A 524 -17.82 -4.59 22.68
N GLU A 525 -18.16 -5.50 21.78
CA GLU A 525 -17.50 -5.60 20.49
C GLU A 525 -18.15 -4.60 19.52
N VAL A 526 -17.34 -3.70 18.95
CA VAL A 526 -17.78 -2.49 18.24
C VAL A 526 -18.52 -2.81 16.96
N TRP A 527 -18.03 -3.78 16.17
CA TRP A 527 -18.59 -4.03 14.84
C TRP A 527 -19.91 -4.80 14.88
N SER A 528 -20.08 -5.69 15.85
CA SER A 528 -21.28 -6.51 16.05
C SER A 528 -22.24 -5.96 17.10
N GLY A 529 -21.79 -5.02 17.95
CA GLY A 529 -22.55 -4.47 19.08
C GLY A 529 -22.78 -5.45 20.23
N LYS A 530 -22.21 -6.66 20.18
CA LYS A 530 -22.41 -7.70 21.19
C LYS A 530 -21.71 -7.33 22.49
N ASN A 531 -22.41 -7.51 23.62
CA ASN A 531 -21.80 -7.39 24.94
C ASN A 531 -20.77 -8.50 25.14
N VAL A 532 -19.66 -8.16 25.79
CA VAL A 532 -18.57 -9.07 26.11
C VAL A 532 -18.24 -8.93 27.59
N VAL A 533 -18.19 -10.07 28.28
CA VAL A 533 -17.74 -10.17 29.67
C VAL A 533 -16.58 -11.16 29.69
N THR A 534 -15.53 -10.85 30.44
CA THR A 534 -14.41 -11.77 30.63
C THR A 534 -14.84 -12.97 31.47
N THR A 535 -15.20 -14.08 30.83
CA THR A 535 -15.41 -15.36 31.51
C THR A 535 -14.05 -16.03 31.74
N GLN A 536 -13.76 -16.42 32.99
CA GLN A 536 -12.55 -17.17 33.36
C GLN A 536 -11.21 -16.47 33.02
N GLY A 537 -11.16 -15.14 33.03
CA GLY A 537 -9.91 -14.40 32.80
C GLY A 537 -9.41 -14.42 31.35
N THR A 538 -10.27 -14.72 30.37
CA THR A 538 -9.94 -14.64 28.95
C THR A 538 -11.02 -13.89 28.16
N ILE A 539 -10.61 -13.28 27.04
CA ILE A 539 -11.50 -12.71 26.02
C ILE A 539 -11.23 -13.48 24.74
N ALA A 540 -12.27 -13.99 24.09
CA ALA A 540 -12.13 -14.80 22.89
C ALA A 540 -13.24 -14.54 21.88
N MET A 541 -12.89 -14.46 20.60
CA MET A 541 -13.85 -14.29 19.51
C MET A 541 -13.38 -15.01 18.25
N ASP A 542 -14.34 -15.54 17.49
CA ASP A 542 -14.06 -16.04 16.16
C ASP A 542 -14.03 -14.88 15.16
N VAL A 543 -12.91 -14.76 14.47
CA VAL A 543 -12.63 -13.66 13.53
C VAL A 543 -12.51 -14.22 12.13
N GLU A 544 -13.30 -13.67 11.20
CA GLU A 544 -13.31 -14.09 9.79
C GLU A 544 -11.94 -13.91 9.12
N VAL A 545 -11.74 -14.57 7.97
CA VAL A 545 -10.55 -14.37 7.12
C VAL A 545 -10.38 -12.88 6.84
N HIS A 546 -9.16 -12.37 7.08
CA HIS A 546 -8.80 -10.95 6.94
C HIS A 546 -9.58 -9.97 7.84
N GLY A 547 -10.45 -10.49 8.72
CA GLY A 547 -11.30 -9.69 9.59
C GLY A 547 -10.65 -9.27 10.89
N CYS A 548 -11.39 -8.47 11.67
CA CYS A 548 -11.00 -8.06 13.00
C CYS A 548 -12.17 -8.14 14.00
N ALA A 549 -11.83 -8.18 15.27
CA ALA A 549 -12.73 -7.98 16.40
C ALA A 549 -12.22 -6.78 17.19
N LEU A 550 -13.05 -5.77 17.43
CA LEU A 550 -12.66 -4.59 18.20
C LEU A 550 -13.50 -4.49 19.47
N PHE A 551 -12.88 -4.55 20.63
CA PHE A 551 -13.54 -4.46 21.92
C PHE A 551 -13.27 -3.10 22.58
N VAL A 552 -14.30 -2.52 23.18
CA VAL A 552 -14.18 -1.43 24.15
C VAL A 552 -14.57 -1.98 25.50
N LEU A 553 -13.62 -1.98 26.43
CA LEU A 553 -13.72 -2.65 27.73
C LEU A 553 -13.56 -1.63 28.87
N TYR A 554 -14.28 -1.88 29.95
CA TYR A 554 -14.15 -1.20 31.23
C TYR A 554 -13.75 -2.27 32.24
N CYS A 555 -12.57 -2.08 32.82
CA CYS A 555 -11.95 -3.05 33.71
C CYS A 555 -11.94 -2.51 35.15
N SER A 556 -12.30 -3.38 36.10
CA SER A 556 -12.34 -3.11 37.55
C SER A 556 -11.37 -3.96 38.33
#